data_AF-A0A2D4NU86-F1
#
_entry.id   AF-A0A2D4NU86-F1
#
_cell.length_a   1.000
_cell.length_b   1.000
_cell.length_c   1.000
_cell.angle_alpha   90.00
_cell.angle_beta   90.00
_cell.angle_gamma   90.00
#
_symmetry.space_group_name_H-M   'P 1'
#
loop_
_entity.id
_entity.type
_entity.pdbx_description
1 polymer ?
#
loop_
_entity_poly.entity_id
_entity_poly.type
_entity_poly.pdbx_seq_one_letter_code
_entity_poly.pdbx_strand_id
1 'polypeptide(L)'
;VHGDPRSYTKQLHCLEDKMANESIIRIPPYYYIHVLDQNSNVTRVEIGPKTYIRQDNERIILAPKKMMMVPPRHYCIILNPVVRGANGAVQLDALGQVRLAHADLEIRMAQDPFPLYPGEELKEDITPLQIVLANTALHLKALLDFEDDEADKYVAGDEWLFEGPGTYIPRKEVEIVETILATIIRPNQAIKLQAQKECEDREGDKRVAGEQWMVKKVGAYLPGVFEEVVDIVDAIILTEKKALHLRATKTFRDSQGVVRKTGEEWLVTMVDTLQAPEKIAR
;
A
#
# COMPACT_ATOMS: atom_id res chain seq x y z
N VAL A 1 -37.56 22.28 7.24
CA VAL A 1 -37.37 22.62 5.81
C VAL A 1 -36.37 21.63 5.24
N HIS A 2 -36.84 20.49 4.74
CA HIS A 2 -35.99 19.47 4.14
C HIS A 2 -36.36 19.40 2.66
N GLY A 3 -35.47 19.90 1.80
CA GLY A 3 -35.66 19.87 0.35
C GLY A 3 -35.64 18.44 -0.15
N ASP A 4 -36.57 18.13 -1.06
CA ASP A 4 -36.68 16.83 -1.71
C ASP A 4 -35.42 16.54 -2.55
N PRO A 5 -34.69 15.43 -2.32
CA PRO A 5 -33.51 15.04 -3.10
C PRO A 5 -33.77 14.95 -4.62
N ARG A 6 -35.02 14.67 -5.01
CA ARG A 6 -35.45 14.64 -6.43
C ARG A 6 -35.54 16.02 -7.08
N SER A 7 -35.72 17.07 -6.27
CA SER A 7 -35.72 18.46 -6.75
C SER A 7 -34.30 18.89 -7.14
N TYR A 8 -33.30 18.48 -6.35
CA TYR A 8 -31.90 18.85 -6.57
C TYR A 8 -31.33 18.19 -7.85
N THR A 9 -31.65 16.92 -8.08
CA THR A 9 -31.26 16.18 -9.30
C THR A 9 -31.94 16.70 -10.56
N LYS A 10 -33.23 17.06 -10.50
CA LYS A 10 -33.91 17.73 -11.63
C LYS A 10 -33.33 19.11 -11.94
N GLN A 11 -32.91 19.85 -10.92
CA GLN A 11 -32.35 21.20 -11.06
C GLN A 11 -30.93 21.16 -11.65
N LEU A 12 -30.12 20.16 -11.29
CA LEU A 12 -28.82 19.87 -11.91
C LEU A 12 -28.97 19.47 -13.38
N HIS A 13 -29.89 18.56 -13.70
CA HIS A 13 -30.17 18.12 -15.08
C HIS A 13 -30.66 19.29 -15.97
N CYS A 14 -31.51 20.18 -15.45
CA CYS A 14 -31.95 21.37 -16.17
C CYS A 14 -30.85 22.43 -16.37
N LEU A 15 -29.80 22.45 -15.53
CA LEU A 15 -28.65 23.34 -15.69
C LEU A 15 -27.66 22.78 -16.73
N GLU A 16 -27.43 21.47 -16.72
CA GLU A 16 -26.65 20.75 -17.73
C GLU A 16 -27.26 20.89 -19.14
N ASP A 17 -28.59 20.76 -19.26
CA ASP A 17 -29.30 20.93 -20.54
C ASP A 17 -29.29 22.39 -21.05
N LYS A 18 -29.24 23.39 -20.16
CA LYS A 18 -29.10 24.79 -20.55
C LYS A 18 -27.71 25.12 -21.08
N MET A 19 -26.67 24.61 -20.42
CA MET A 19 -25.27 24.82 -20.84
C MET A 19 -24.89 24.04 -22.09
N ALA A 20 -25.52 22.89 -22.35
CA ALA A 20 -25.29 22.11 -23.59
C ALA A 20 -25.62 22.91 -24.88
N ASN A 21 -26.47 23.95 -24.77
CA ASN A 21 -26.94 24.79 -25.86
C ASN A 21 -26.36 26.21 -25.87
N GLU A 22 -25.42 26.53 -24.97
CA GLU A 22 -24.71 27.81 -25.03
C GLU A 22 -23.74 27.81 -26.22
N SER A 23 -23.81 28.85 -27.06
CA SER A 23 -22.95 29.00 -28.23
C SER A 23 -21.53 29.46 -27.88
N ILE A 24 -21.38 30.13 -26.73
CA ILE A 24 -20.12 30.71 -26.27
C ILE A 24 -19.88 30.29 -24.83
N ILE A 25 -18.81 29.52 -24.59
CA ILE A 25 -18.43 29.02 -23.27
C ILE A 25 -17.10 29.64 -22.87
N ARG A 26 -17.09 30.39 -21.78
CA ARG A 26 -15.83 30.87 -21.19
C ARG A 26 -15.24 29.77 -20.31
N ILE A 27 -14.09 29.22 -20.72
CA ILE A 27 -13.34 28.25 -19.95
C ILE A 27 -12.25 29.01 -19.16
N PRO A 28 -12.35 29.10 -17.82
CA PRO A 28 -11.34 29.77 -17.00
C PRO A 28 -9.97 29.04 -17.01
N PRO A 29 -8.91 29.68 -16.49
CA PRO A 29 -7.64 28.98 -16.24
C PRO A 29 -7.83 27.77 -15.32
N TYR A 30 -7.17 26.64 -15.63
CA TYR A 30 -7.29 25.38 -14.89
C TYR A 30 -8.70 24.77 -14.87
N TYR A 31 -9.49 25.07 -15.89
CA TYR A 31 -10.77 24.40 -16.16
C TYR A 31 -10.71 23.73 -17.53
N TYR A 32 -11.58 22.74 -17.71
CA TYR A 32 -11.75 22.04 -18.96
C TYR A 32 -13.22 21.71 -19.22
N ILE A 33 -13.55 21.48 -20.48
CA ILE A 33 -14.85 20.97 -20.94
C ILE A 33 -14.65 19.73 -21.80
N HIS A 34 -15.71 18.96 -22.00
CA HIS A 34 -15.77 17.92 -23.02
C HIS A 34 -16.75 18.32 -24.11
N VAL A 35 -16.29 18.25 -25.36
CA VAL A 35 -17.07 18.59 -26.56
C VAL A 35 -17.15 17.36 -27.44
N LEU A 36 -18.38 16.98 -27.80
CA LEU A 36 -18.68 15.95 -28.79
C LEU A 36 -18.93 16.59 -30.13
N ASP A 37 -18.18 16.15 -31.14
CA ASP A 37 -18.52 16.38 -32.53
C ASP A 37 -19.52 15.32 -32.98
N GLN A 38 -20.72 15.73 -33.39
CA GLN A 38 -21.81 14.86 -33.80
C GLN A 38 -21.61 14.25 -35.19
N ASN A 39 -20.73 14.83 -36.02
CA ASN A 39 -20.43 14.29 -37.35
C ASN A 39 -19.50 13.08 -37.24
N SER A 40 -18.47 13.18 -36.40
CA SER A 40 -17.47 12.13 -36.18
C SER A 40 -17.78 11.24 -34.97
N ASN A 41 -18.74 11.63 -34.12
CA ASN A 41 -19.01 11.05 -32.80
C ASN A 41 -17.79 11.05 -31.86
N VAL A 42 -16.82 11.93 -32.09
CA VAL A 42 -15.61 12.02 -31.28
C VAL A 42 -15.80 13.03 -30.16
N THR A 43 -15.58 12.58 -28.92
CA THR A 43 -15.52 13.47 -27.76
C THR A 43 -14.08 13.83 -27.45
N ARG A 44 -13.80 15.12 -27.27
CA ARG A 44 -12.48 15.64 -26.94
C ARG A 44 -12.52 16.60 -25.77
N VAL A 45 -11.36 16.82 -25.16
CA VAL A 45 -11.18 17.78 -24.07
C VAL A 45 -10.76 19.14 -24.62
N GLU A 46 -11.36 20.22 -24.12
CA GLU A 46 -10.94 21.59 -24.41
C GLU A 46 -10.52 22.27 -23.11
N ILE A 47 -9.26 22.72 -23.06
CA ILE A 47 -8.62 23.29 -21.88
C ILE A 47 -8.65 24.82 -21.92
N GLY A 48 -8.90 25.47 -20.79
CA GLY A 48 -8.80 26.92 -20.63
C GLY A 48 -7.36 27.41 -20.34
N PRO A 49 -7.10 28.74 -20.37
CA PRO A 49 -8.08 29.82 -20.52
C PRO A 49 -8.42 30.10 -21.99
N LYS A 50 -9.71 29.95 -22.36
CA LYS A 50 -10.21 30.37 -23.67
C LYS A 50 -11.71 30.57 -23.68
N THR A 51 -12.18 31.42 -24.58
CA THR A 51 -13.59 31.49 -24.93
C THR A 51 -13.84 30.52 -26.08
N TYR A 52 -14.46 29.40 -25.77
CA TYR A 52 -14.80 28.37 -26.74
C TYR A 52 -16.09 28.74 -27.46
N ILE A 53 -16.08 28.72 -28.79
CA ILE A 53 -17.26 28.96 -29.62
C ILE A 53 -17.66 27.62 -30.22
N ARG A 54 -18.81 27.11 -29.76
CA ARG A 54 -19.35 25.81 -30.18
C ARG A 54 -19.82 25.90 -31.62
N GLN A 55 -19.40 24.95 -32.47
CA GLN A 55 -19.90 24.85 -33.83
C GLN A 55 -21.28 24.18 -33.88
N ASP A 56 -21.96 24.24 -35.03
CA ASP A 56 -23.31 23.70 -35.19
C ASP A 56 -23.38 22.18 -35.01
N ASN A 57 -22.33 21.47 -35.44
CA ASN A 57 -22.18 20.02 -35.29
C ASN A 57 -21.62 19.59 -33.93
N GLU A 58 -21.46 20.51 -32.98
CA GLU A 58 -20.84 20.22 -31.69
C GLU A 58 -21.83 20.32 -30.52
N ARG A 59 -21.62 19.47 -29.52
CA ARG A 59 -22.38 19.47 -28.27
C ARG A 59 -21.43 19.45 -27.09
N ILE A 60 -21.67 20.32 -26.11
CA ILE A 60 -20.94 20.28 -24.84
C ILE A 60 -21.54 19.17 -24.00
N ILE A 61 -20.72 18.18 -23.64
CA ILE A 61 -21.13 17.08 -22.76
C ILE A 61 -20.80 17.40 -21.30
N LEU A 62 -19.67 18.07 -21.07
CA LEU A 62 -19.21 18.43 -19.73
C LEU A 62 -19.02 19.96 -19.66
N ALA A 63 -19.80 20.62 -18.80
CA ALA A 63 -19.64 22.04 -18.49
C ALA A 63 -18.27 22.31 -17.84
N PRO A 64 -17.78 23.57 -17.82
CA PRO A 64 -16.46 23.90 -17.29
C PRO A 64 -16.22 23.32 -15.89
N LYS A 65 -15.37 22.29 -15.82
CA LYS A 65 -14.98 21.60 -14.60
C LYS A 65 -13.55 21.95 -14.25
N LYS A 66 -13.27 22.12 -12.96
CA LYS A 66 -11.92 22.39 -12.47
C LYS A 66 -11.02 21.18 -12.72
N MET A 67 -9.79 21.43 -13.16
CA MET A 67 -8.76 20.41 -13.31
C MET A 67 -8.40 19.78 -11.96
N MET A 68 -7.92 18.54 -12.02
CA MET A 68 -7.39 17.84 -10.87
C MET A 68 -6.06 18.48 -10.47
N MET A 69 -5.94 18.82 -9.19
CA MET A 69 -4.77 19.47 -8.60
C MET A 69 -4.24 18.55 -7.51
N VAL A 70 -3.27 17.70 -7.81
CA VAL A 70 -2.68 16.79 -6.82
C VAL A 70 -1.54 17.54 -6.10
N PRO A 71 -1.70 17.88 -4.80
CA PRO A 71 -0.67 18.60 -4.06
C PRO A 71 0.58 17.73 -3.80
N PRO A 72 1.72 18.32 -3.41
CA PRO A 72 2.88 17.55 -2.95
C PRO A 72 2.50 16.55 -1.85
N ARG A 73 3.10 15.36 -1.88
CA ARG A 73 2.84 14.24 -0.95
C ARG A 73 1.41 13.73 -0.93
N HIS A 74 0.67 13.93 -2.02
CA HIS A 74 -0.63 13.33 -2.25
C HIS A 74 -0.63 12.56 -3.57
N TYR A 75 -1.63 11.71 -3.74
CA TYR A 75 -1.90 10.99 -4.99
C TYR A 75 -3.41 10.94 -5.22
N CYS A 76 -3.82 10.57 -6.42
CA CYS A 76 -5.19 10.15 -6.72
C CYS A 76 -5.15 8.93 -7.66
N ILE A 77 -6.24 8.17 -7.71
CA ILE A 77 -6.34 7.00 -8.60
C ILE A 77 -7.33 7.30 -9.72
N ILE A 78 -6.88 7.14 -10.95
CA ILE A 78 -7.68 7.29 -12.17
C ILE A 78 -8.03 5.90 -12.70
N LEU A 79 -9.30 5.68 -13.00
CA LEU A 79 -9.81 4.51 -13.72
C LEU A 79 -9.90 4.82 -15.21
N ASN A 80 -9.58 3.82 -16.03
CA ASN A 80 -9.51 3.93 -17.49
C ASN A 80 -8.53 5.02 -17.97
N PRO A 81 -7.28 5.03 -17.49
CA PRO A 81 -6.34 6.11 -17.79
C PRO A 81 -6.05 6.21 -19.30
N VAL A 82 -5.74 7.42 -19.76
CA VAL A 82 -5.31 7.63 -21.14
C VAL A 82 -4.01 6.89 -21.45
N VAL A 83 -3.94 6.27 -22.64
CA VAL A 83 -2.71 5.67 -23.13
C VAL A 83 -1.77 6.78 -23.61
N ARG A 84 -0.55 6.82 -23.06
CA ARG A 84 0.48 7.80 -23.43
C ARG A 84 1.57 7.13 -24.28
N GLY A 85 2.09 7.86 -25.26
CA GLY A 85 3.28 7.45 -26.02
C GLY A 85 4.58 7.67 -25.23
N ALA A 86 5.71 7.26 -25.78
CA ALA A 86 7.03 7.41 -25.16
C ALA A 86 7.43 8.88 -24.87
N ASN A 87 6.80 9.83 -25.56
CA ASN A 87 6.97 11.27 -25.37
C ASN A 87 5.98 11.87 -24.35
N GLY A 88 5.17 11.05 -23.67
CA GLY A 88 4.12 11.50 -22.74
C GLY A 88 2.86 12.05 -23.41
N ALA A 89 2.83 12.12 -24.76
CA ALA A 89 1.66 12.59 -25.50
C ALA A 89 0.53 11.57 -25.46
N VAL A 90 -0.70 12.04 -25.33
CA VAL A 90 -1.89 11.20 -25.35
C VAL A 90 -2.08 10.59 -26.73
N GLN A 91 -2.24 9.27 -26.79
CA GLN A 91 -2.50 8.57 -28.03
C GLN A 91 -3.96 8.74 -28.45
N LEU A 92 -4.16 9.06 -29.72
CA LEU A 92 -5.47 9.08 -30.36
C LEU A 92 -5.64 7.83 -31.21
N ASP A 93 -6.89 7.41 -31.40
CA ASP A 93 -7.25 6.37 -32.35
C ASP A 93 -7.32 6.91 -33.78
N ALA A 94 -7.69 6.06 -34.74
CA ALA A 94 -7.80 6.43 -36.15
C ALA A 94 -8.87 7.51 -36.43
N LEU A 95 -9.82 7.70 -35.52
CA LEU A 95 -10.91 8.66 -35.63
C LEU A 95 -10.60 9.96 -34.88
N GLY A 96 -9.51 10.00 -34.10
CA GLY A 96 -9.12 11.16 -33.29
C GLY A 96 -9.67 11.13 -31.86
N GLN A 97 -10.29 10.04 -31.43
CA GLN A 97 -10.72 9.84 -30.05
C GLN A 97 -9.54 9.38 -29.19
N VAL A 98 -9.52 9.83 -27.94
CA VAL A 98 -8.47 9.48 -26.99
C VAL A 98 -8.55 8.00 -26.64
N ARG A 99 -7.41 7.31 -26.74
CA ARG A 99 -7.31 5.89 -26.36
C ARG A 99 -7.17 5.75 -24.86
N LEU A 100 -7.97 4.87 -24.27
CA LEU A 100 -7.95 4.56 -22.84
C LEU A 100 -7.45 3.12 -22.62
N ALA A 101 -6.74 2.90 -21.52
CA ALA A 101 -6.51 1.57 -20.98
C ALA A 101 -7.74 1.14 -20.19
N HIS A 102 -8.72 0.55 -20.87
CA HIS A 102 -10.00 0.16 -20.26
C HIS A 102 -9.80 -0.85 -19.13
N ALA A 103 -10.53 -0.62 -18.03
CA ALA A 103 -10.48 -1.41 -16.81
C ALA A 103 -9.11 -1.44 -16.11
N ASP A 104 -8.22 -0.51 -16.45
CA ASP A 104 -6.94 -0.33 -15.78
C ASP A 104 -6.97 0.88 -14.83
N LEU A 105 -5.99 0.96 -13.95
CA LEU A 105 -5.79 2.03 -12.99
C LEU A 105 -4.47 2.76 -13.26
N GLU A 106 -4.44 4.06 -12.96
CA GLU A 106 -3.22 4.87 -12.93
C GLU A 106 -3.18 5.69 -11.65
N ILE A 107 -2.07 5.61 -10.95
CA ILE A 107 -1.82 6.40 -9.73
C ILE A 107 -1.08 7.66 -10.16
N ARG A 108 -1.73 8.81 -9.98
CA ARG A 108 -1.16 10.11 -10.33
C ARG A 108 -0.68 10.82 -9.07
N MET A 109 0.61 11.12 -9.05
CA MET A 109 1.28 11.84 -7.98
C MET A 109 1.17 13.36 -8.19
N ALA A 110 1.87 14.14 -7.37
CA ALA A 110 1.98 15.58 -7.52
C ALA A 110 2.54 15.96 -8.91
N GLN A 111 1.75 16.69 -9.68
CA GLN A 111 2.10 17.17 -11.01
C GLN A 111 1.28 18.43 -11.34
N ASP A 112 1.53 19.02 -12.51
CA ASP A 112 0.75 20.15 -12.97
C ASP A 112 -0.74 19.80 -13.10
N PRO A 113 -1.66 20.76 -12.86
CA PRO A 113 -3.09 20.59 -13.08
C PRO A 113 -3.41 19.86 -14.38
N PHE A 114 -4.18 18.78 -14.28
CA PHE A 114 -4.56 17.97 -15.44
C PHE A 114 -6.09 17.84 -15.55
N PRO A 115 -6.64 17.83 -16.77
CA PRO A 115 -8.02 17.46 -16.99
C PRO A 115 -8.18 15.94 -16.92
N LEU A 116 -9.40 15.47 -16.69
CA LEU A 116 -9.77 14.10 -17.00
C LEU A 116 -10.25 14.04 -18.45
N TYR A 117 -9.72 13.11 -19.23
CA TYR A 117 -10.16 12.89 -20.61
C TYR A 117 -11.51 12.18 -20.66
N PRO A 118 -12.25 12.27 -21.78
CA PRO A 118 -13.51 11.55 -21.94
C PRO A 118 -13.33 10.04 -21.67
N GLY A 119 -14.05 9.52 -20.68
CA GLY A 119 -14.00 8.13 -20.24
C GLY A 119 -13.01 7.82 -19.11
N GLU A 120 -12.10 8.75 -18.77
CA GLU A 120 -11.36 8.68 -17.50
C GLU A 120 -12.28 9.01 -16.34
N GLU A 121 -12.17 8.23 -15.27
CA GLU A 121 -12.95 8.43 -14.06
C GLU A 121 -12.02 8.57 -12.84
N LEU A 122 -12.35 9.47 -11.92
CA LEU A 122 -11.64 9.57 -10.66
C LEU A 122 -12.13 8.44 -9.74
N LYS A 123 -11.30 7.40 -9.56
CA LYS A 123 -11.61 6.25 -8.73
C LYS A 123 -11.44 6.57 -7.25
N GLU A 124 -10.33 7.22 -6.92
CA GLU A 124 -10.01 7.71 -5.59
C GLU A 124 -9.61 9.18 -5.71
N ASP A 125 -10.20 10.02 -4.86
CA ASP A 125 -9.90 11.45 -4.83
C ASP A 125 -8.48 11.70 -4.26
N ILE A 126 -8.11 12.96 -4.10
CA ILE A 126 -6.79 13.36 -3.61
C ILE A 126 -6.59 12.84 -2.17
N THR A 127 -5.72 11.84 -2.03
CA THR A 127 -5.37 11.17 -0.77
C THR A 127 -3.91 11.46 -0.42
N PRO A 128 -3.58 11.76 0.85
CA PRO A 128 -2.18 11.91 1.27
C PRO A 128 -1.42 10.58 1.19
N LEU A 129 -0.14 10.62 0.84
CA LEU A 129 0.71 9.44 0.84
C LEU A 129 0.88 8.90 2.26
N GLN A 130 0.88 7.57 2.39
CA GLN A 130 1.02 6.92 3.68
C GLN A 130 2.47 7.02 4.17
N ILE A 131 2.65 7.69 5.30
CA ILE A 131 3.93 7.78 5.99
C ILE A 131 4.06 6.58 6.93
N VAL A 132 5.09 5.78 6.71
CA VAL A 132 5.43 4.63 7.54
C VAL A 132 6.49 5.06 8.52
N LEU A 133 6.16 4.98 9.81
CA LEU A 133 7.02 5.47 10.89
C LEU A 133 8.13 4.47 11.20
N ALA A 134 9.18 4.93 11.90
CA ALA A 134 10.19 4.02 12.44
C ALA A 134 9.54 2.98 13.37
N ASN A 135 10.07 1.75 13.38
CA ASN A 135 9.52 0.61 14.11
C ASN A 135 8.10 0.20 13.67
N THR A 136 7.70 0.56 12.45
CA THR A 136 6.46 0.09 11.83
C THR A 136 6.74 -0.35 10.40
N ALA A 137 5.91 -1.24 9.88
CA ALA A 137 5.98 -1.66 8.49
C ALA A 137 4.58 -1.84 7.90
N LEU A 138 4.47 -1.71 6.58
CA LEU A 138 3.27 -2.13 5.85
C LEU A 138 3.47 -3.56 5.38
N HIS A 139 2.50 -4.41 5.69
CA HIS A 139 2.39 -5.72 5.08
C HIS A 139 1.72 -5.54 3.71
N LEU A 140 2.51 -5.78 2.67
CA LEU A 140 2.12 -5.63 1.28
C LEU A 140 1.88 -7.00 0.66
N LYS A 141 0.90 -7.07 -0.24
CA LYS A 141 0.57 -8.27 -1.00
C LYS A 141 0.37 -7.95 -2.47
N ALA A 142 1.01 -8.72 -3.34
CA ALA A 142 0.80 -8.63 -4.79
C ALA A 142 -0.59 -9.19 -5.15
N LEU A 143 -1.37 -8.39 -5.88
CA LEU A 143 -2.67 -8.80 -6.44
C LEU A 143 -2.52 -9.54 -7.77
N LEU A 144 -1.49 -9.20 -8.54
CA LEU A 144 -1.21 -9.72 -9.87
C LEU A 144 0.30 -9.74 -10.12
N ASP A 145 0.74 -10.48 -11.14
CA ASP A 145 2.15 -10.56 -11.51
C ASP A 145 2.64 -9.22 -12.07
N PHE A 146 3.72 -8.67 -11.52
CA PHE A 146 4.31 -7.42 -11.99
C PHE A 146 5.82 -7.38 -11.79
N GLU A 147 6.46 -6.45 -12.49
CA GLU A 147 7.87 -6.12 -12.33
C GLU A 147 7.96 -4.71 -11.78
N ASP A 148 8.75 -4.51 -10.73
CA ASP A 148 8.90 -3.20 -10.10
C ASP A 148 9.97 -2.34 -10.81
N ASP A 149 10.23 -1.16 -10.25
CA ASP A 149 11.17 -0.20 -10.85
C ASP A 149 12.64 -0.65 -10.71
N GLU A 150 12.92 -1.61 -9.81
CA GLU A 150 14.24 -2.22 -9.59
C GLU A 150 14.42 -3.50 -10.42
N ALA A 151 13.44 -3.84 -11.27
CA ALA A 151 13.36 -5.06 -12.07
C ALA A 151 13.17 -6.35 -11.26
N ASP A 152 12.70 -6.23 -10.02
CA ASP A 152 12.27 -7.35 -9.20
C ASP A 152 10.90 -7.83 -9.66
N LYS A 153 10.76 -9.16 -9.78
CA LYS A 153 9.54 -9.81 -10.27
C LYS A 153 8.74 -10.35 -9.11
N TYR A 154 7.50 -9.89 -9.03
CA TYR A 154 6.52 -10.33 -8.05
C TYR A 154 5.46 -11.19 -8.73
N VAL A 155 5.11 -12.30 -8.08
CA VAL A 155 4.01 -13.18 -8.48
C VAL A 155 2.78 -12.86 -7.63
N ALA A 156 1.60 -13.00 -8.21
CA ALA A 156 0.34 -12.81 -7.51
C ALA A 156 0.29 -13.66 -6.23
N GLY A 157 0.02 -12.99 -5.10
CA GLY A 157 0.00 -13.59 -3.77
C GLY A 157 1.31 -13.52 -3.01
N ASP A 158 2.40 -13.02 -3.61
CA ASP A 158 3.63 -12.71 -2.88
C ASP A 158 3.35 -11.65 -1.81
N GLU A 159 3.98 -11.82 -0.64
CA GLU A 159 3.79 -10.98 0.54
C GLU A 159 5.17 -10.48 1.02
N TRP A 160 5.30 -9.17 1.27
CA TRP A 160 6.54 -8.55 1.75
C TRP A 160 6.25 -7.37 2.68
N LEU A 161 7.30 -6.85 3.33
CA LEU A 161 7.21 -5.68 4.20
C LEU A 161 7.82 -4.46 3.54
N PHE A 162 7.14 -3.32 3.65
CA PHE A 162 7.76 -2.01 3.50
C PHE A 162 8.09 -1.47 4.89
N GLU A 163 9.36 -1.54 5.30
CA GLU A 163 9.82 -1.08 6.61
C GLU A 163 10.02 0.44 6.65
N GLY A 164 9.52 1.10 7.70
CA GLY A 164 9.76 2.53 7.93
C GLY A 164 11.14 2.83 8.54
N PRO A 165 11.60 4.09 8.54
CA PRO A 165 10.86 5.28 8.15
C PRO A 165 10.88 5.54 6.64
N GLY A 166 9.70 5.75 6.06
CA GLY A 166 9.57 5.97 4.61
C GLY A 166 8.20 6.49 4.23
N THR A 167 8.06 7.04 3.04
CA THR A 167 6.75 7.34 2.44
C THR A 167 6.44 6.25 1.45
N TYR A 168 5.36 5.49 1.69
CA TYR A 168 4.92 4.46 0.76
C TYR A 168 4.25 5.12 -0.46
N ILE A 169 4.70 4.73 -1.66
CA ILE A 169 4.09 5.12 -2.92
C ILE A 169 3.19 3.97 -3.35
N PRO A 170 1.86 4.15 -3.37
CA PRO A 170 0.94 3.09 -3.77
C PRO A 170 1.22 2.60 -5.19
N ARG A 171 1.02 1.30 -5.41
CA ARG A 171 1.01 0.64 -6.73
C ARG A 171 -0.36 0.02 -6.97
N LYS A 172 -0.79 -0.07 -8.23
CA LYS A 172 -2.13 -0.62 -8.56
C LYS A 172 -2.16 -2.15 -8.42
N GLU A 173 -1.00 -2.77 -8.50
CA GLU A 173 -0.77 -4.20 -8.40
C GLU A 173 -0.60 -4.69 -6.95
N VAL A 174 -0.56 -3.78 -5.98
CA VAL A 174 -0.20 -4.08 -4.58
C VAL A 174 -1.29 -3.61 -3.63
N GLU A 175 -1.72 -4.52 -2.76
CA GLU A 175 -2.65 -4.25 -1.67
C GLU A 175 -1.89 -4.10 -0.35
N ILE A 176 -2.32 -3.15 0.49
CA ILE A 176 -1.86 -3.04 1.87
C ILE A 176 -2.77 -3.92 2.72
N VAL A 177 -2.23 -5.02 3.25
CA VAL A 177 -2.98 -5.97 4.09
C VAL A 177 -3.17 -5.40 5.48
N GLU A 178 -2.08 -4.94 6.11
CA GLU A 178 -2.12 -4.36 7.45
C GLU A 178 -0.86 -3.52 7.76
N THR A 179 -0.88 -2.79 8.88
CA THR A 179 0.29 -2.10 9.41
C THR A 179 0.81 -2.85 10.63
N ILE A 180 2.04 -3.35 10.54
CA ILE A 180 2.72 -4.09 11.61
C ILE A 180 3.49 -3.11 12.49
N LEU A 181 3.32 -3.25 13.80
CA LEU A 181 4.07 -2.50 14.80
C LEU A 181 5.15 -3.39 15.40
N ALA A 182 6.34 -2.82 15.66
CA ALA A 182 7.37 -3.55 16.37
C ALA A 182 6.95 -3.82 17.83
N THR A 183 7.28 -5.01 18.30
CA THR A 183 7.10 -5.41 19.70
C THR A 183 8.34 -5.04 20.50
N ILE A 184 8.17 -4.36 21.64
CA ILE A 184 9.30 -3.93 22.48
C ILE A 184 9.70 -5.08 23.42
N ILE A 185 10.92 -5.58 23.25
CA ILE A 185 11.55 -6.58 24.12
C ILE A 185 12.36 -5.83 25.19
N ARG A 186 11.96 -5.96 26.46
CA ARG A 186 12.69 -5.36 27.60
C ARG A 186 13.85 -6.25 28.05
N PRO A 187 14.78 -5.74 28.88
CA PRO A 187 15.73 -6.59 29.57
C PRO A 187 15.01 -7.71 30.34
N ASN A 188 15.60 -8.90 30.34
CA ASN A 188 15.01 -10.11 30.92
C ASN A 188 13.68 -10.55 30.27
N GLN A 189 13.42 -10.15 29.02
CA GLN A 189 12.31 -10.66 28.23
C GLN A 189 12.81 -11.28 26.93
N ALA A 190 12.02 -12.19 26.38
CA ALA A 190 12.19 -12.72 25.04
C ALA A 190 10.84 -12.73 24.33
N ILE A 191 10.84 -12.49 23.02
CA ILE A 191 9.65 -12.67 22.19
C ILE A 191 9.63 -14.10 21.66
N LYS A 192 8.48 -14.76 21.74
CA LYS A 192 8.25 -16.08 21.17
C LYS A 192 7.55 -15.91 19.82
N LEU A 193 8.20 -16.40 18.78
CA LEU A 193 7.72 -16.31 17.40
C LEU A 193 7.29 -17.69 16.90
N GLN A 194 6.39 -17.69 15.92
CA GLN A 194 6.00 -18.86 15.16
C GLN A 194 6.02 -18.56 13.67
N ALA A 195 6.62 -19.45 12.88
CA ALA A 195 6.61 -19.34 11.43
C ALA A 195 5.24 -19.77 10.88
N GLN A 196 4.57 -18.88 10.16
CA GLN A 196 3.30 -19.16 9.47
C GLN A 196 3.52 -19.97 8.18
N LYS A 197 4.63 -19.69 7.49
CA LYS A 197 5.08 -20.39 6.27
C LYS A 197 6.58 -20.66 6.39
N GLU A 198 7.16 -21.41 5.46
CA GLU A 198 8.62 -21.50 5.36
C GLU A 198 9.20 -20.11 5.12
N CYS A 199 10.12 -19.67 5.98
CA CYS A 199 10.69 -18.34 5.93
C CYS A 199 12.13 -18.33 6.45
N GLU A 200 12.81 -17.21 6.24
CA GLU A 200 14.10 -16.92 6.85
C GLU A 200 13.86 -15.90 7.98
N ASP A 201 14.38 -16.18 9.17
CA ASP A 201 14.26 -15.23 10.29
C ASP A 201 15.26 -14.06 10.15
N ARG A 202 15.18 -13.08 11.06
CA ARG A 202 16.10 -11.92 11.04
C ARG A 202 17.58 -12.26 11.28
N GLU A 203 17.92 -13.46 11.74
CA GLU A 203 19.31 -13.91 11.92
C GLU A 203 19.83 -14.72 10.72
N GLY A 204 18.97 -14.97 9.72
CA GLY A 204 19.30 -15.74 8.52
C GLY A 204 19.08 -17.26 8.67
N ASP A 205 18.45 -17.69 9.77
CA ASP A 205 18.14 -19.09 10.00
C ASP A 205 16.83 -19.45 9.27
N LYS A 206 16.87 -20.54 8.48
CA LYS A 206 15.67 -21.08 7.81
C LYS A 206 14.73 -21.71 8.82
N ARG A 207 13.47 -21.29 8.78
CA ARG A 207 12.38 -21.77 9.63
C ARG A 207 11.36 -22.53 8.81
N VAL A 208 10.88 -23.65 9.36
CA VAL A 208 9.79 -24.42 8.76
C VAL A 208 8.43 -23.96 9.29
N ALA A 209 7.37 -24.19 8.52
CA ALA A 209 6.02 -23.82 8.94
C ALA A 209 5.65 -24.47 10.29
N GLY A 210 5.13 -23.65 11.21
CA GLY A 210 4.79 -24.04 12.59
C GLY A 210 5.97 -24.12 13.55
N GLU A 211 7.21 -23.92 13.09
CA GLU A 211 8.36 -23.84 13.99
C GLU A 211 8.23 -22.64 14.94
N GLN A 212 8.58 -22.87 16.21
CA GLN A 212 8.60 -21.82 17.23
C GLN A 212 10.02 -21.61 17.77
N TRP A 213 10.42 -20.35 17.88
CA TRP A 213 11.71 -19.94 18.43
C TRP A 213 11.55 -18.69 19.31
N MET A 214 12.64 -18.29 19.97
CA MET A 214 12.66 -17.12 20.85
C MET A 214 13.75 -16.14 20.43
N VAL A 215 13.42 -14.86 20.35
CA VAL A 215 14.38 -13.77 20.13
C VAL A 215 14.57 -13.00 21.44
N LYS A 216 15.83 -12.85 21.87
CA LYS A 216 16.22 -12.26 23.17
C LYS A 216 16.83 -10.87 23.07
N LYS A 217 17.07 -10.38 21.84
CA LYS A 217 17.72 -9.09 21.61
C LYS A 217 16.83 -7.97 22.12
N VAL A 218 17.31 -7.26 23.15
CA VAL A 218 16.58 -6.13 23.74
C VAL A 218 16.41 -5.01 22.70
N GLY A 219 15.22 -4.44 22.64
CA GLY A 219 14.88 -3.37 21.70
C GLY A 219 13.52 -3.60 21.02
N ALA A 220 13.25 -2.80 20.00
CA ALA A 220 12.08 -3.00 19.14
C ALA A 220 12.36 -4.14 18.15
N TYR A 221 11.56 -5.20 18.21
CA TYR A 221 11.58 -6.29 17.24
C TYR A 221 10.39 -6.14 16.30
N LEU A 222 10.67 -5.90 15.03
CA LEU A 222 9.66 -5.83 13.99
C LEU A 222 9.51 -7.23 13.36
N PRO A 223 8.38 -7.93 13.54
CA PRO A 223 8.19 -9.26 12.98
C PRO A 223 8.28 -9.25 11.45
N GLY A 224 8.86 -10.30 10.88
CA GLY A 224 8.80 -10.55 9.44
C GLY A 224 7.38 -10.89 8.95
N VAL A 225 7.18 -10.92 7.63
CA VAL A 225 5.88 -11.20 6.97
C VAL A 225 5.23 -12.48 7.51
N PHE A 226 6.02 -13.53 7.68
CA PHE A 226 5.56 -14.85 8.09
C PHE A 226 5.89 -15.17 9.54
N GLU A 227 6.31 -14.18 10.34
CA GLU A 227 6.59 -14.33 11.76
C GLU A 227 5.39 -13.87 12.58
N GLU A 228 4.70 -14.81 13.21
CA GLU A 228 3.63 -14.50 14.15
C GLU A 228 4.20 -14.34 15.56
N VAL A 229 3.85 -13.23 16.24
CA VAL A 229 4.18 -13.03 17.66
C VAL A 229 3.19 -13.81 18.52
N VAL A 230 3.67 -14.90 19.14
CA VAL A 230 2.83 -15.78 19.97
C VAL A 230 2.75 -15.27 21.41
N ASP A 231 3.90 -14.89 21.99
CA ASP A 231 3.97 -14.49 23.40
C ASP A 231 5.23 -13.67 23.71
N ILE A 232 5.22 -12.96 24.85
CA ILE A 232 6.42 -12.32 25.43
C ILE A 232 6.72 -13.03 26.75
N VAL A 233 7.88 -13.70 26.81
CA VAL A 233 8.28 -14.54 27.92
C VAL A 233 9.25 -13.78 28.83
N ASP A 234 8.88 -13.63 30.09
CA ASP A 234 9.76 -13.09 31.13
C ASP A 234 10.78 -14.15 31.59
N ALA A 235 12.02 -13.73 31.79
CA ALA A 235 13.05 -14.57 32.38
C ALA A 235 12.79 -14.75 33.88
N ILE A 236 12.97 -15.99 34.36
CA ILE A 236 12.86 -16.32 35.77
C ILE A 236 14.17 -15.95 36.47
N ILE A 237 14.09 -15.04 37.44
CA ILE A 237 15.26 -14.57 38.20
C ILE A 237 15.66 -15.64 39.23
N LEU A 238 16.86 -16.22 39.05
CA LEU A 238 17.45 -17.19 39.96
C LEU A 238 18.19 -16.51 41.12
N THR A 239 18.25 -17.19 42.25
CA THR A 239 18.99 -16.75 43.45
C THR A 239 19.77 -17.94 44.00
N GLU A 240 20.67 -17.74 44.96
CA GLU A 240 21.42 -18.83 45.60
C GLU A 240 20.51 -19.93 46.21
N LYS A 241 19.25 -19.58 46.50
CA LYS A 241 18.25 -20.48 47.10
C LYS A 241 17.19 -20.96 46.10
N LYS A 242 17.25 -20.55 44.82
CA LYS A 242 16.26 -20.89 43.79
C LYS A 242 16.97 -21.46 42.55
N ALA A 243 16.56 -22.65 42.15
CA ALA A 243 16.94 -23.26 40.87
C ALA A 243 15.69 -23.47 40.02
N LEU A 244 15.84 -23.42 38.69
CA LEU A 244 14.77 -23.71 37.75
C LEU A 244 14.83 -25.18 37.33
N HIS A 245 13.77 -25.92 37.57
CA HIS A 245 13.62 -27.29 37.10
C HIS A 245 12.99 -27.30 35.71
N LEU A 246 13.74 -27.80 34.73
CA LEU A 246 13.34 -27.85 33.33
C LEU A 246 13.21 -29.30 32.87
N ARG A 247 12.30 -29.53 31.93
CA ARG A 247 12.13 -30.78 31.20
C ARG A 247 12.14 -30.51 29.70
N ALA A 248 12.96 -31.24 28.95
CA ALA A 248 13.01 -31.14 27.51
C ALA A 248 11.76 -31.76 26.88
N THR A 249 10.98 -30.97 26.15
CA THR A 249 9.83 -31.46 25.37
C THR A 249 10.23 -32.05 24.02
N LYS A 250 11.39 -31.64 23.51
CA LYS A 250 12.03 -32.12 22.28
C LYS A 250 13.54 -32.17 22.46
N THR A 251 14.24 -32.92 21.61
CA THR A 251 15.71 -32.90 21.59
C THR A 251 16.19 -31.56 21.00
N PHE A 252 17.01 -30.82 21.75
CA PHE A 252 17.55 -29.53 21.32
C PHE A 252 18.91 -29.26 21.99
N ARG A 253 19.58 -28.18 21.57
CA ARG A 253 20.81 -27.70 22.19
C ARG A 253 20.48 -26.46 23.02
N ASP A 254 20.78 -26.47 24.32
CA ASP A 254 20.53 -25.33 25.20
C ASP A 254 21.52 -24.17 24.96
N SER A 255 21.31 -23.04 25.65
CA SER A 255 22.16 -21.85 25.54
C SER A 255 23.60 -22.04 26.03
N GLN A 256 23.90 -23.13 26.73
CA GLN A 256 25.26 -23.51 27.12
C GLN A 256 25.90 -24.45 26.09
N GLY A 257 25.17 -24.78 25.01
CA GLY A 257 25.63 -25.70 23.99
C GLY A 257 25.47 -27.18 24.37
N VAL A 258 24.78 -27.52 25.47
CA VAL A 258 24.56 -28.91 25.89
C VAL A 258 23.36 -29.48 25.14
N VAL A 259 23.51 -30.69 24.58
CA VAL A 259 22.41 -31.39 23.91
C VAL A 259 21.52 -32.06 24.96
N ARG A 260 20.25 -31.65 25.01
CA ARG A 260 19.21 -32.20 25.87
C ARG A 260 18.30 -33.11 25.06
N LYS A 261 18.03 -34.33 25.52
CA LYS A 261 17.14 -35.28 24.84
C LYS A 261 15.70 -35.13 25.35
N THR A 262 14.72 -35.49 24.52
CA THR A 262 13.30 -35.50 24.91
C THR A 262 13.07 -36.26 26.23
N GLY A 263 12.39 -35.62 27.18
CA GLY A 263 12.08 -36.16 28.50
C GLY A 263 13.18 -35.98 29.54
N GLU A 264 14.37 -35.53 29.16
CA GLU A 264 15.46 -35.23 30.10
C GLU A 264 15.06 -34.06 31.02
N GLU A 265 15.32 -34.21 32.31
CA GLU A 265 15.09 -33.20 33.34
C GLU A 265 16.43 -32.70 33.89
N TRP A 266 16.57 -31.39 34.07
CA TRP A 266 17.77 -30.78 34.66
C TRP A 266 17.43 -29.53 35.46
N LEU A 267 18.37 -29.11 36.29
CA LEU A 267 18.30 -27.87 37.06
C LEU A 267 19.18 -26.81 36.40
N VAL A 268 18.66 -25.59 36.30
CA VAL A 268 19.44 -24.38 35.98
C VAL A 268 19.59 -23.58 37.27
N THR A 269 20.84 -23.29 37.62
CA THR A 269 21.22 -22.54 38.81
C THR A 269 21.80 -21.17 38.44
N MET A 270 22.04 -20.31 39.44
CA MET A 270 22.61 -18.97 39.21
C MET A 270 24.00 -19.03 38.55
N VAL A 271 24.80 -20.07 38.84
CA VAL A 271 26.14 -20.26 38.23
C VAL A 271 26.04 -20.46 36.72
N ASP A 272 25.03 -21.22 36.27
CA ASP A 272 24.83 -21.53 34.85
C ASP A 272 24.42 -20.27 34.05
N THR A 273 23.67 -19.36 34.68
CA THR A 273 23.25 -18.10 34.01
C THR A 273 24.39 -17.11 33.78
N LEU A 274 25.47 -17.20 34.55
CA LEU A 274 26.65 -16.33 34.44
C LEU A 274 27.67 -16.81 33.38
N GLN A 275 27.59 -18.08 32.98
CA GLN A 275 28.53 -18.71 32.05
C GLN A 275 28.00 -18.81 30.61
N ALA A 276 26.76 -18.38 30.36
CA ALA A 276 26.17 -18.38 29.03
C ALA A 276 26.98 -17.46 28.10
N PRO A 277 27.62 -17.99 27.03
CA PRO A 277 28.19 -17.12 26.02
C PRO A 277 27.06 -16.29 25.37
N GLU A 278 27.32 -15.01 25.10
CA GLU A 278 26.41 -14.11 24.35
C GLU A 278 26.13 -14.58 22.90
N LYS A 279 26.58 -15.79 22.53
CA LYS A 279 26.43 -16.36 21.20
C LYS A 279 25.57 -17.62 21.25
N ILE A 280 24.37 -17.46 20.71
CA ILE A 280 23.61 -18.44 19.90
C ILE A 280 23.12 -19.68 20.68
N ALA A 281 21.79 -19.81 20.83
CA ALA A 281 21.15 -21.12 20.81
C ALA A 281 19.66 -21.01 20.47
N ARG A 282 19.29 -21.86 19.50
CA ARG A 282 18.01 -22.08 18.82
C ARG A 282 16.92 -22.71 19.70
#